data_AF-A0A1Q7MF32-F1
#
_entry.id   AF-A0A1Q7MF32-F1
#
_cell.length_a   1.000
_cell.length_b   1.000
_cell.length_c   1.000
_cell.angle_alpha   90.00
_cell.angle_beta   90.00
_cell.angle_gamma   90.00
#
_symmetry.space_group_name_H-M   'P 1'
#
loop_
_entity.id
_entity.type
_entity.pdbx_description
1 polymer ?
#
loop_
_entity_poly.entity_id
_entity_poly.type
_entity_poly.pdbx_seq_one_letter_code
_entity_poly.pdbx_strand_id
1 'polypeptide(L)'
;MLRTVAHVEQRPWLLLGLVFLATCFFGFVVQAAGSAWLRWQADPIASHYKTTLSYTSALVGDAILIPLANVFIVSQLAAWRRRPHVAEIVGALLGGAVVTVFLHLYQAANALINWTMTQPYRWSGLGYEHAAFMFAEISLVLFFWGQVALVGRERPRAILSHRIALVILCGLAFLRLVFGDYGYFG
;
A
#
# COMPACT_ATOMS: atom_id res chain seq x y z
N MET A 1 -21.47 19.71 -4.06
CA MET A 1 -21.07 20.09 -5.43
C MET A 1 -19.57 19.92 -5.56
N LEU A 2 -19.15 18.81 -6.16
CA LEU A 2 -17.74 18.47 -6.36
C LEU A 2 -17.07 19.49 -7.31
N ARG A 3 -15.94 20.07 -6.89
CA ARG A 3 -15.16 21.02 -7.69
C ARG A 3 -14.27 20.26 -8.67
N THR A 4 -14.43 20.49 -9.97
CA THR A 4 -13.54 19.95 -11.01
C THR A 4 -12.44 20.94 -11.38
N VAL A 5 -11.23 20.44 -11.65
CA VAL A 5 -10.12 21.28 -12.10
C VAL A 5 -10.17 21.41 -13.64
N ALA A 6 -10.11 22.65 -14.14
CA ALA A 6 -10.17 22.94 -15.58
C ALA A 6 -8.81 22.74 -16.29
N HIS A 7 -7.69 22.79 -15.56
CA HIS A 7 -6.35 22.63 -16.12
C HIS A 7 -5.84 21.18 -16.01
N VAL A 8 -5.39 20.66 -17.15
CA VAL A 8 -5.00 19.26 -17.35
C VAL A 8 -3.50 19.10 -17.16
N GLU A 9 -3.11 18.06 -16.41
CA GLU A 9 -1.78 17.47 -16.52
C GLU A 9 -1.67 16.81 -17.90
N GLN A 10 -0.89 17.40 -18.80
CA GLN A 10 -0.86 17.04 -20.23
C GLN A 10 -0.40 15.61 -20.52
N ARG A 11 0.12 14.89 -19.51
CA ARG A 11 0.74 13.56 -19.64
C ARG A 11 0.37 12.65 -18.47
N PRO A 12 -0.88 12.15 -18.40
CA PRO A 12 -1.31 11.26 -17.31
C PRO A 12 -0.45 10.00 -17.20
N TRP A 13 0.14 9.52 -18.30
CA TRP A 13 1.03 8.37 -18.32
C TRP A 13 2.32 8.57 -17.52
N LEU A 14 2.85 9.81 -17.42
CA LEU A 14 4.03 10.09 -16.60
C LEU A 14 3.71 9.92 -15.12
N LEU A 15 2.60 10.49 -14.66
CA LEU A 15 2.14 10.33 -13.28
C LEU A 15 1.91 8.85 -12.94
N LEU A 16 1.21 8.11 -13.81
CA LEU A 16 0.96 6.69 -13.59
C LEU A 16 2.25 5.87 -13.56
N GLY A 17 3.20 6.16 -14.47
CA GLY A 17 4.51 5.52 -14.47
C GLY A 17 5.30 5.82 -13.19
N LEU A 18 5.28 7.08 -12.71
CA LEU A 18 5.95 7.47 -11.47
C LEU A 18 5.34 6.78 -10.25
N VAL A 19 4.00 6.70 -10.17
CA VAL A 19 3.30 5.99 -9.09
C VAL A 19 3.69 4.52 -9.10
N PHE A 20 3.69 3.86 -10.27
CA PHE A 20 4.09 2.47 -10.39
C PHE A 20 5.54 2.26 -9.92
N LEU A 21 6.48 3.04 -10.44
CA LEU A 21 7.91 2.94 -10.13
C LEU A 21 8.19 3.23 -8.66
N ALA A 22 7.58 4.26 -8.09
CA ALA A 22 7.74 4.59 -6.67
C ALA A 22 7.19 3.47 -5.79
N THR A 23 6.02 2.92 -6.12
CA THR A 23 5.43 1.81 -5.36
C THR A 23 6.28 0.55 -5.45
N CYS A 24 6.78 0.18 -6.64
CA CYS A 24 7.71 -0.95 -6.79
C CYS A 24 9.01 -0.72 -6.02
N PHE A 25 9.53 0.52 -6.04
CA PHE A 25 10.80 0.84 -5.40
C PHE A 25 10.72 0.69 -3.88
N PHE A 26 9.78 1.39 -3.24
CA PHE A 26 9.61 1.35 -1.78
C PHE A 26 8.97 0.04 -1.30
N GLY A 27 7.93 -0.44 -2.00
CA GLY A 27 7.23 -1.66 -1.61
C GLY A 27 8.09 -2.92 -1.75
N PHE A 28 8.91 -3.00 -2.79
CA PHE A 28 9.64 -4.23 -3.11
C PHE A 28 11.16 -4.07 -3.18
N VAL A 29 11.69 -3.14 -3.98
CA VAL A 29 13.14 -3.08 -4.26
C VAL A 29 13.94 -2.80 -2.99
N VAL A 30 13.53 -1.83 -2.18
CA VAL A 30 14.21 -1.50 -0.92
C VAL A 30 14.24 -2.70 0.03
N GLN A 31 13.12 -3.42 0.16
CA GLN A 31 13.00 -4.58 1.03
C GLN A 31 13.78 -5.80 0.54
N ALA A 32 13.73 -6.05 -0.77
CA ALA A 32 14.46 -7.13 -1.42
C ALA A 32 15.98 -6.88 -1.34
N ALA A 33 16.42 -5.64 -1.61
CA ALA A 33 17.83 -5.25 -1.48
C ALA A 33 18.31 -5.32 -0.02
N GLY A 34 17.49 -4.85 0.93
CA GLY A 34 17.76 -4.98 2.36
C GLY A 34 17.90 -6.43 2.80
N SER A 35 16.97 -7.29 2.35
CA SER A 35 17.04 -8.74 2.61
C SER A 35 18.28 -9.39 2.01
N ALA A 36 18.65 -9.03 0.77
CA ALA A 36 19.86 -9.54 0.12
C ALA A 36 21.14 -9.07 0.83
N TRP A 37 21.17 -7.81 1.28
CA TRP A 37 22.28 -7.24 2.04
C TRP A 37 22.48 -7.91 3.40
N LEU A 38 21.40 -8.16 4.15
CA LEU A 38 21.47 -8.90 5.41
C LEU A 38 22.02 -10.32 5.20
N ARG A 39 21.61 -11.01 4.12
CA ARG A 39 22.15 -12.32 3.75
C ARG A 39 23.63 -12.25 3.41
N TRP A 40 24.05 -11.25 2.64
CA TRP A 40 25.46 -11.04 2.30
C TRP A 40 26.32 -10.88 3.54
N GLN A 41 25.83 -10.17 4.56
CA GLN A 41 26.55 -9.95 5.81
C GLN A 41 26.46 -11.11 6.80
N ALA A 42 25.78 -12.21 6.45
CA ALA A 42 25.46 -13.30 7.36
C ALA A 42 24.82 -12.79 8.67
N ASP A 43 23.98 -11.74 8.56
CA ASP A 43 23.29 -11.17 9.71
C ASP A 43 22.30 -12.21 10.30
N PRO A 44 22.28 -12.43 11.63
CA PRO A 44 21.38 -13.38 12.27
C PRO A 44 19.89 -13.20 11.90
N ILE A 45 19.48 -11.98 11.55
CA ILE A 45 18.12 -11.69 11.10
C ILE A 45 17.76 -12.51 9.85
N ALA A 46 18.69 -12.63 8.90
CA ALA A 46 18.45 -13.33 7.65
C ALA A 46 18.41 -14.86 7.81
N SER A 47 19.07 -15.40 8.84
CA SER A 47 19.07 -16.83 9.14
C SER A 47 17.97 -17.26 10.11
N HIS A 48 17.52 -16.39 11.02
CA HIS A 48 16.57 -16.74 12.08
C HIS A 48 15.12 -16.35 11.77
N TYR A 49 14.89 -15.43 10.83
CA TYR A 49 13.54 -14.97 10.46
C TYR A 49 13.24 -15.20 8.99
N LYS A 50 11.97 -15.48 8.68
CA LYS A 50 11.48 -15.41 7.30
C LYS A 50 11.66 -13.98 6.80
N THR A 51 12.44 -13.79 5.75
CA THR A 51 12.68 -12.48 5.10
C THR A 51 11.61 -12.15 4.08
N THR A 52 11.55 -10.91 3.58
CA THR A 52 10.61 -10.47 2.52
C THR A 52 10.55 -11.45 1.35
N LEU A 53 11.70 -11.94 0.88
CA LEU A 53 11.81 -12.87 -0.24
C LEU A 53 11.22 -14.27 0.02
N SER A 54 10.82 -14.56 1.25
CA SER A 54 10.21 -15.83 1.66
C SER A 54 8.68 -15.80 1.60
N TYR A 55 8.07 -14.64 1.34
CA TYR A 55 6.63 -14.43 1.33
C TYR A 55 6.11 -14.25 -0.09
N THR A 56 5.13 -15.05 -0.50
CA THR A 56 4.50 -14.92 -1.82
C THR A 56 3.75 -13.60 -1.92
N SER A 57 3.13 -13.17 -0.81
CA SER A 57 2.49 -11.87 -0.68
C SER A 57 3.47 -10.72 -0.84
N ALA A 58 4.73 -10.85 -0.43
CA ALA A 58 5.71 -9.80 -0.66
C ALA A 58 6.21 -9.80 -2.11
N LEU A 59 6.48 -10.97 -2.71
CA LEU A 59 6.93 -11.06 -4.10
C LEU A 59 5.86 -10.63 -5.10
N VAL A 60 4.62 -11.09 -4.94
CA VAL A 60 3.54 -10.82 -5.88
C VAL A 60 2.74 -9.59 -5.45
N GLY A 61 2.50 -9.44 -4.16
CA GLY A 61 1.77 -8.29 -3.63
C GLY A 61 2.54 -7.00 -3.81
N ASP A 62 3.72 -6.89 -3.18
CA ASP A 62 4.46 -5.63 -3.13
C ASP A 62 5.08 -5.27 -4.49
N ALA A 63 5.50 -6.26 -5.29
CA ALA A 63 6.11 -6.00 -6.59
C ALA A 63 5.12 -5.80 -7.74
N ILE A 64 3.88 -6.31 -7.61
CA ILE A 64 2.90 -6.33 -8.72
C ILE A 64 1.54 -5.78 -8.28
N LEU A 65 0.87 -6.41 -7.31
CA LEU A 65 -0.53 -6.09 -7.00
C LEU A 65 -0.70 -4.67 -6.44
N ILE A 66 0.14 -4.25 -5.48
CA ILE A 66 0.08 -2.91 -4.89
C ILE A 66 0.43 -1.83 -5.92
N PRO A 67 1.54 -1.93 -6.68
CA PRO A 67 1.83 -0.98 -7.76
C PRO A 67 0.68 -0.85 -8.78
N LEU A 68 0.08 -1.96 -9.20
CA LEU A 68 -1.06 -1.93 -10.11
C LEU A 68 -2.30 -1.29 -9.47
N ALA A 69 -2.62 -1.63 -8.23
CA ALA A 69 -3.73 -1.02 -7.50
C ALA A 69 -3.56 0.50 -7.41
N ASN A 70 -2.35 0.98 -7.09
CA ASN A 70 -2.05 2.40 -7.00
C ASN A 70 -2.19 3.12 -8.34
N VAL A 71 -1.75 2.49 -9.45
CA VAL A 71 -1.99 3.01 -10.80
C VAL A 71 -3.49 3.13 -11.08
N PHE A 72 -4.29 2.11 -10.75
CA PHE A 72 -5.74 2.17 -10.99
C PHE A 72 -6.44 3.19 -10.10
N ILE A 73 -6.03 3.33 -8.83
CA ILE A 73 -6.49 4.36 -7.91
C ILE A 73 -6.22 5.74 -8.51
N VAL A 74 -4.96 6.05 -8.83
CA VAL A 74 -4.57 7.38 -9.32
C VAL A 74 -5.18 7.67 -10.68
N SER A 75 -5.28 6.66 -11.57
CA SER A 75 -5.97 6.78 -12.85
C SER A 75 -7.45 7.12 -12.68
N GLN A 76 -8.14 6.49 -11.73
CA GLN A 76 -9.55 6.77 -11.45
C GLN A 76 -9.75 8.16 -10.81
N LEU A 77 -8.87 8.55 -9.88
CA LEU A 77 -8.89 9.89 -9.28
C LEU A 77 -8.66 10.97 -10.36
N ALA A 78 -7.69 10.76 -11.24
CA ALA A 78 -7.41 11.63 -12.38
C ALA A 78 -8.59 11.67 -13.38
N ALA A 79 -9.33 10.59 -13.55
CA ALA A 79 -10.52 10.57 -14.41
C ALA A 79 -11.66 11.44 -13.85
N TRP A 80 -11.86 11.44 -12.53
CA TRP A 80 -12.87 12.29 -11.90
C TRP A 80 -12.44 13.76 -11.82
N ARG A 81 -11.14 14.05 -11.87
CA ARG A 81 -10.58 15.42 -11.87
C ARG A 81 -11.09 16.28 -10.72
N ARG A 82 -11.40 15.65 -9.60
CA ARG A 82 -11.93 16.35 -8.44
C ARG A 82 -10.79 17.07 -7.74
N ARG A 83 -11.03 18.32 -7.34
CA ARG A 83 -10.17 19.03 -6.41
C ARG A 83 -10.55 18.62 -4.99
N PRO A 84 -9.74 17.80 -4.30
CA PRO A 84 -10.06 17.40 -2.94
C PRO A 84 -10.00 18.59 -1.99
N HIS A 85 -10.82 18.54 -0.94
CA HIS A 85 -10.69 19.45 0.19
C HIS A 85 -9.52 19.02 1.08
N VAL A 86 -8.87 19.99 1.73
CA VAL A 86 -7.77 19.71 2.68
C VAL A 86 -8.20 18.73 3.76
N ALA A 87 -9.43 18.85 4.26
CA ALA A 87 -9.99 17.93 5.26
C ALA A 87 -10.05 16.47 4.78
N GLU A 88 -10.25 16.23 3.48
CA GLU A 88 -10.28 14.87 2.92
C GLU A 88 -8.87 14.26 2.87
N ILE A 89 -7.87 15.08 2.53
CA ILE A 89 -6.47 14.67 2.53
C ILE A 89 -6.00 14.40 3.96
N VAL A 90 -6.23 15.35 4.87
CA VAL A 90 -5.84 15.23 6.29
C VAL A 90 -6.56 14.06 6.95
N GLY A 91 -7.86 13.88 6.68
CA GLY A 91 -8.62 12.75 7.21
C GLY A 91 -8.05 11.40 6.77
N ALA A 92 -7.65 11.29 5.50
CA ALA A 92 -7.02 10.07 4.98
C ALA A 92 -5.62 9.83 5.60
N LEU A 93 -4.81 10.87 5.75
CA LEU A 93 -3.49 10.77 6.41
C LEU A 93 -3.63 10.38 7.89
N LEU A 94 -4.54 11.01 8.63
CA LEU A 94 -4.79 10.66 10.03
C LEU A 94 -5.32 9.24 10.17
N GLY A 95 -6.26 8.83 9.31
CA GLY A 95 -6.75 7.46 9.27
C GLY A 95 -5.63 6.47 8.96
N GLY A 96 -4.76 6.78 8.00
CA GLY A 96 -3.60 5.97 7.65
C GLY A 96 -2.62 5.84 8.81
N ALA A 97 -2.34 6.92 9.52
CA ALA A 97 -1.47 6.91 10.70
C ALA A 97 -2.06 6.02 11.81
N VAL A 98 -3.35 6.18 12.12
CA VAL A 98 -4.04 5.38 13.15
C VAL A 98 -3.98 3.89 12.81
N VAL A 99 -4.33 3.50 11.59
CA VAL A 99 -4.31 2.10 11.17
C VAL A 99 -2.88 1.55 11.19
N THR A 100 -1.90 2.30 10.68
CA THR A 100 -0.50 1.87 10.67
C THR A 100 0.01 1.64 12.09
N VAL A 101 -0.17 2.60 13.00
CA VAL A 101 0.24 2.46 14.40
C VAL A 101 -0.47 1.29 15.07
N PHE A 102 -1.78 1.15 14.86
CA PHE A 102 -2.55 0.04 15.41
C PHE A 102 -1.99 -1.32 14.96
N LEU A 103 -1.73 -1.51 13.66
CA LEU A 103 -1.21 -2.77 13.14
C LEU A 103 0.20 -3.07 13.67
N HIS A 104 1.06 -2.06 13.82
CA HIS A 104 2.41 -2.25 14.37
C HIS A 104 2.36 -2.58 15.87
N LEU A 105 1.51 -1.90 16.64
CA LEU A 105 1.29 -2.24 18.05
C LEU A 105 0.67 -3.63 18.21
N TYR A 106 -0.24 -4.02 17.32
CA TYR A 106 -0.79 -5.38 17.30
C TYR A 106 0.28 -6.42 17.00
N GLN A 107 1.15 -6.17 16.01
CA GLN A 107 2.30 -7.02 15.69
C GLN A 107 3.19 -7.22 16.94
N ALA A 108 3.52 -6.12 17.62
CA ALA A 108 4.35 -6.14 18.83
C ALA A 108 3.69 -6.87 20.00
N ALA A 109 2.41 -6.59 20.27
CA ALA A 109 1.66 -7.18 21.37
C ALA A 109 1.48 -8.70 21.22
N ASN A 110 1.41 -9.21 19.99
CA ASN A 110 1.25 -10.64 19.71
C ASN A 110 2.58 -11.36 19.39
N ALA A 111 3.72 -10.69 19.58
CA ALA A 111 5.04 -11.24 19.27
C ALA A 111 5.12 -11.85 17.86
N LEU A 112 4.54 -11.18 16.86
CA LEU A 112 4.62 -11.56 15.45
C LEU A 112 5.97 -11.14 14.88
N ILE A 113 7.02 -11.81 15.36
CA ILE A 113 8.43 -11.49 15.10
C ILE A 113 8.84 -11.93 13.69
N ASN A 114 9.53 -11.05 12.97
CA ASN A 114 10.05 -11.28 11.62
C ASN A 114 11.22 -10.32 11.31
N TRP A 115 11.58 -10.18 10.04
CA TRP A 115 12.64 -9.29 9.55
C TRP A 115 12.36 -7.78 9.79
N THR A 116 11.08 -7.37 9.94
CA THR A 116 10.72 -5.98 10.26
C THR A 116 10.71 -5.71 11.75
N MET A 117 10.41 -6.70 12.59
CA MET A 117 10.41 -6.59 14.05
C MET A 117 11.06 -7.82 14.67
N THR A 118 12.29 -7.68 15.16
CA THR A 118 13.13 -8.80 15.64
C THR A 118 12.89 -9.16 17.10
N GLN A 119 12.33 -8.23 17.88
CA GLN A 119 11.84 -8.45 19.24
C GLN A 119 10.58 -7.58 19.45
N PRO A 120 9.67 -7.93 20.38
CA PRO A 120 8.51 -7.09 20.67
C PRO A 120 8.92 -5.63 20.92
N TYR A 121 8.26 -4.70 20.23
CA TYR A 121 8.54 -3.26 20.30
C TYR A 121 9.93 -2.82 19.80
N ARG A 122 10.65 -3.67 19.07
CA ARG A 122 11.95 -3.35 18.45
C ARG A 122 11.91 -3.65 16.96
N TRP A 123 11.68 -2.61 16.17
CA TRP A 123 11.70 -2.67 14.72
C TRP A 123 13.11 -2.45 14.17
N SER A 124 13.43 -3.16 13.09
CA SER A 124 14.67 -2.96 12.34
C SER A 124 14.58 -1.69 11.49
N GLY A 125 15.69 -1.22 10.91
CA GLY A 125 15.66 -0.11 9.95
C GLY A 125 14.72 -0.38 8.77
N LEU A 126 14.70 -1.62 8.28
CA LEU A 126 13.75 -2.08 7.26
C LEU A 126 12.31 -2.09 7.77
N GLY A 127 12.09 -2.38 9.05
CA GLY A 127 10.76 -2.28 9.65
C GLY A 127 10.22 -0.85 9.71
N TYR A 128 11.06 0.13 10.02
CA TYR A 128 10.64 1.55 9.98
C TYR A 128 10.36 2.03 8.56
N GLU A 129 11.15 1.60 7.58
CA GLU A 129 10.87 1.88 6.17
C GLU A 129 9.56 1.25 5.73
N HIS A 130 9.33 -0.03 6.06
CA HIS A 130 8.08 -0.72 5.78
C HIS A 130 6.88 -0.01 6.43
N ALA A 131 7.02 0.45 7.67
CA ALA A 131 5.99 1.21 8.37
C ALA A 131 5.63 2.51 7.63
N ALA A 132 6.63 3.23 7.13
CA ALA A 132 6.44 4.46 6.37
C ALA A 132 5.75 4.18 5.01
N PHE A 133 6.15 3.11 4.34
CA PHE A 133 5.50 2.65 3.11
C PHE A 133 4.03 2.30 3.37
N MET A 134 3.74 1.46 4.37
CA MET A 134 2.37 1.08 4.73
C MET A 134 1.52 2.28 5.12
N PHE A 135 2.09 3.27 5.82
CA PHE A 135 1.41 4.52 6.10
C PHE A 135 0.96 5.25 4.84
N ALA A 136 1.85 5.38 3.84
CA ALA A 136 1.53 6.02 2.57
C ALA A 136 0.45 5.24 1.80
N GLU A 137 0.58 3.92 1.71
CA GLU A 137 -0.36 3.02 1.04
C GLU A 137 -1.76 3.09 1.65
N ILE A 138 -1.86 2.94 2.98
CA ILE A 138 -3.15 2.98 3.67
C ILE A 138 -3.77 4.36 3.53
N SER A 139 -2.98 5.44 3.62
CA SER A 139 -3.49 6.80 3.41
C SER A 139 -4.06 6.99 2.00
N LEU A 140 -3.38 6.49 0.97
CA LEU A 140 -3.85 6.56 -0.42
C LEU A 140 -5.15 5.76 -0.61
N VAL A 141 -5.22 4.55 -0.06
CA VAL A 141 -6.41 3.68 -0.13
C VAL A 141 -7.60 4.32 0.58
N LEU A 142 -7.40 4.85 1.79
CA LEU A 142 -8.45 5.55 2.55
C LEU A 142 -8.92 6.81 1.82
N PHE A 143 -7.98 7.58 1.27
CA PHE A 143 -8.31 8.74 0.46
C PHE A 143 -9.18 8.32 -0.72
N PHE A 144 -8.76 7.32 -1.50
CA PHE A 144 -9.48 6.82 -2.66
C PHE A 144 -10.90 6.36 -2.31
N TRP A 145 -11.09 5.55 -1.28
CA TRP A 145 -12.42 5.09 -0.89
C TRP A 145 -13.30 6.22 -0.35
N GLY A 146 -12.70 7.22 0.32
CA GLY A 146 -13.40 8.47 0.66
C GLY A 146 -13.89 9.21 -0.59
N GLN A 147 -13.07 9.29 -1.65
CA GLN A 147 -13.48 9.86 -2.93
C GLN A 147 -14.58 9.03 -3.60
N VAL A 148 -14.49 7.70 -3.59
CA VAL A 148 -15.53 6.79 -4.11
C VAL A 148 -16.86 7.02 -3.40
N ALA A 149 -16.86 7.14 -2.07
CA ALA A 149 -18.08 7.38 -1.29
C ALA A 149 -18.74 8.73 -1.65
N LEU A 150 -17.94 9.80 -1.76
CA LEU A 150 -18.43 11.13 -2.11
C LEU A 150 -18.95 11.19 -3.56
N VAL A 151 -18.20 10.61 -4.51
CA VAL A 151 -18.63 10.53 -5.92
C VAL A 151 -19.85 9.63 -6.06
N GLY A 152 -19.90 8.50 -5.38
CA GLY A 152 -21.04 7.59 -5.39
C GLY A 152 -22.32 8.24 -4.87
N ARG A 153 -22.20 9.09 -3.84
CA ARG A 153 -23.34 9.86 -3.30
C ARG A 153 -23.90 10.87 -4.32
N GLU A 154 -23.06 11.59 -5.05
CA GLU A 154 -23.52 12.61 -6.02
C GLU A 154 -23.84 12.00 -7.41
N ARG A 155 -23.11 10.96 -7.83
CA ARG A 155 -23.18 10.36 -9.18
C ARG A 155 -22.93 8.83 -9.12
N PRO A 156 -23.91 8.00 -8.72
CA PRO A 156 -23.72 6.57 -8.52
C PRO A 156 -23.18 5.80 -9.73
N ARG A 157 -23.54 6.19 -10.95
CA ARG A 157 -23.02 5.52 -12.17
C ARG A 157 -21.52 5.78 -12.40
N ALA A 158 -20.96 6.85 -11.85
CA ALA A 158 -19.55 7.20 -12.04
C ALA A 158 -18.57 6.31 -11.26
N ILE A 159 -19.07 5.53 -10.29
CA ILE A 159 -18.29 4.51 -9.57
C ILE A 159 -18.34 3.13 -10.24
N LEU A 160 -19.17 2.95 -11.27
CA LEU A 160 -19.17 1.74 -12.10
C LEU A 160 -18.03 1.82 -13.12
N SER A 161 -16.81 1.58 -12.66
CA SER A 161 -15.59 1.68 -13.46
C SER A 161 -14.78 0.40 -13.38
N HIS A 162 -14.24 -0.05 -14.52
CA HIS A 162 -13.30 -1.17 -14.57
C HIS A 162 -12.07 -0.91 -13.68
N ARG A 163 -11.65 0.35 -13.50
CA ARG A 163 -10.52 0.70 -12.63
C ARG A 163 -10.83 0.38 -11.17
N ILE A 164 -12.03 0.71 -10.71
CA ILE A 164 -12.49 0.41 -9.34
C ILE A 164 -12.59 -1.11 -9.15
N ALA A 165 -13.15 -1.83 -10.13
CA ALA A 165 -13.19 -3.29 -10.09
C ALA A 165 -11.78 -3.90 -10.00
N LEU A 166 -10.81 -3.38 -10.76
CA LEU A 166 -9.42 -3.83 -10.72
C LEU A 166 -8.74 -3.53 -9.38
N VAL A 167 -9.02 -2.38 -8.74
CA VAL A 167 -8.55 -2.10 -7.37
C VAL A 167 -9.09 -3.14 -6.39
N ILE A 168 -10.39 -3.46 -6.46
CA ILE A 168 -11.00 -4.48 -5.61
C ILE A 168 -10.34 -5.85 -5.87
N LEU A 169 -10.16 -6.23 -7.14
CA LEU A 169 -9.54 -7.51 -7.50
C LEU A 169 -8.09 -7.60 -7.01
N CYS A 170 -7.29 -6.54 -7.17
CA CYS A 170 -5.93 -6.50 -6.62
C CYS A 170 -5.93 -6.63 -5.11
N GLY A 171 -6.82 -5.92 -4.41
CA GLY A 171 -6.96 -6.00 -2.96
C GLY A 171 -7.37 -7.38 -2.47
N LEU A 172 -8.36 -8.02 -3.12
CA LEU A 172 -8.79 -9.38 -2.78
C LEU A 172 -7.69 -10.41 -3.07
N ALA A 173 -6.99 -10.28 -4.19
CA ALA A 173 -5.85 -11.15 -4.52
C ALA A 173 -4.73 -10.98 -3.50
N PHE A 174 -4.41 -9.74 -3.10
CA PHE A 174 -3.41 -9.46 -2.08
C PHE A 174 -3.79 -10.06 -0.73
N LEU A 175 -5.02 -9.83 -0.26
CA LEU A 175 -5.53 -10.41 0.99
C LEU A 175 -5.46 -11.94 0.96
N ARG A 176 -5.81 -12.57 -0.17
CA ARG A 176 -5.68 -14.01 -0.33
C ARG A 176 -4.24 -14.48 -0.17
N LEU A 177 -3.27 -13.78 -0.77
CA LEU A 177 -1.85 -14.12 -0.65
C LEU A 177 -1.34 -13.95 0.78
N VAL A 178 -1.70 -12.84 1.43
CA VAL A 178 -1.34 -12.59 2.84
C VAL A 178 -1.90 -13.70 3.73
N PHE A 179 -3.19 -14.01 3.62
CA PHE A 179 -3.79 -15.07 4.42
C PHE A 179 -3.20 -16.45 4.12
N GLY A 180 -2.83 -16.73 2.86
CA GLY A 180 -2.12 -17.95 2.49
C GLY A 180 -0.73 -18.04 3.16
N ASP A 181 0.04 -16.95 3.15
CA ASP A 181 1.37 -16.89 3.78
C ASP A 181 1.32 -17.07 5.30
N TYR A 182 0.19 -16.72 5.94
CA TYR A 182 -0.07 -16.94 7.37
C TYR A 182 -0.82 -18.25 7.67
N GLY A 183 -1.06 -19.10 6.65
CA GLY A 183 -1.62 -20.45 6.82
C GLY A 183 -3.13 -20.50 7.08
N TYR A 184 -3.87 -19.44 6.78
CA TYR A 184 -5.34 -19.42 6.93
C TYR A 184 -6.07 -20.19 5.82
N PHE A 185 -5.41 -20.44 4.69
CA PHE A 185 -5.94 -21.23 3.57
C PHE A 185 -4.82 -22.11 2.99
N GLY A 186 -5.16 -23.37 2.65
CA GLY A 186 -4.30 -24.33 1.94
C GLY A 186 -4.60 -24.37 0.45
#